data_AF-A0A916R1E2-F1
#
_entry.id   AF-A0A916R1E2-F1
#
_cell.length_a   1.000
_cell.length_b   1.000
_cell.length_c   1.000
_cell.angle_alpha   90.00
_cell.angle_beta   90.00
_cell.angle_gamma   90.00
#
_symmetry.space_group_name_H-M   'P 1'
#
loop_
_entity.id
_entity.type
_entity.pdbx_description
1 polymer ?
#
loop_
_entity_poly.entity_id
_entity_poly.type
_entity_poly.pdbx_seq_one_letter_code
_entity_poly.pdbx_strand_id
1 'polypeptide(L)'
;MELQDFLRTDLKYDVKTLADDENLTREIQAILVDLNMLNPPVDGIFGPLTTAALHRFQVDQKSGEAGYLGEKTTKKLLEAKEANIPAAPIILKTKKDTILKSRPLQSSQLTESEKHYIPANQEFQILAYVPVRNHFRIAFKNNKHNGSGVWYIHEKHIEIFENNQLVASQASTRYY
;
A
#
# COMPACT_ATOMS: atom_id res chain seq x y z
N MET A 1 11.34 17.23 11.26
CA MET A 1 11.08 17.99 10.02
C MET A 1 9.59 18.15 9.86
N GLU A 2 9.16 19.08 9.03
CA GLU A 2 7.77 19.22 8.56
C GLU A 2 7.70 19.09 7.03
N LEU A 3 6.53 18.79 6.48
CA LEU A 3 6.33 18.73 5.03
C LEU A 3 6.76 20.03 4.35
N GLN A 4 6.48 21.19 4.95
CA GLN A 4 6.80 22.50 4.38
C GLN A 4 8.30 22.71 4.12
N ASP A 5 9.18 22.03 4.88
CA ASP A 5 10.63 22.14 4.75
C ASP A 5 11.17 21.57 3.42
N PHE A 6 10.39 20.72 2.73
CA PHE A 6 10.74 20.14 1.43
C PHE A 6 10.36 21.03 0.25
N LEU A 7 9.61 22.12 0.46
CA LEU A 7 9.17 22.99 -0.62
C LEU A 7 10.30 23.91 -1.07
N ARG A 8 10.49 24.03 -2.40
CA ARG A 8 11.56 24.84 -3.00
C ARG A 8 12.98 24.39 -2.59
N THR A 9 13.14 23.10 -2.29
CA THR A 9 14.44 22.49 -1.96
C THR A 9 14.67 21.23 -2.81
N ASP A 10 15.90 20.73 -2.82
CA ASP A 10 16.27 19.44 -3.41
C ASP A 10 16.33 18.31 -2.36
N LEU A 11 15.87 18.58 -1.13
CA LEU A 11 15.86 17.63 -0.03
C LEU A 11 15.02 16.40 -0.39
N LYS A 12 15.56 15.22 -0.08
CA LYS A 12 14.85 13.95 -0.25
C LYS A 12 15.10 13.03 0.93
N TYR A 13 14.02 12.52 1.51
CA TYR A 13 14.07 11.51 2.55
C TYR A 13 13.67 10.16 1.96
N ASP A 14 14.47 9.12 2.20
CA ASP A 14 14.06 7.76 1.90
C ASP A 14 13.15 7.20 3.01
N VAL A 15 12.60 6.01 2.80
CA VAL A 15 11.71 5.37 3.78
C VAL A 15 12.37 5.18 5.15
N LYS A 16 13.70 4.95 5.20
CA LYS A 16 14.41 4.78 6.46
C LYS A 16 14.50 6.11 7.20
N THR A 17 14.88 7.19 6.52
CA THR A 17 14.93 8.53 7.12
C THR A 17 13.55 8.98 7.59
N LEU A 18 12.48 8.65 6.84
CA LEU A 18 11.10 8.92 7.29
C LEU A 18 10.77 8.17 8.58
N ALA A 19 11.14 6.89 8.68
CA ALA A 19 10.91 6.08 9.88
C ALA A 19 11.64 6.61 11.13
N ASP A 20 12.76 7.31 10.94
CA ASP A 20 13.52 7.93 12.02
C ASP A 20 12.97 9.33 12.42
N ASP A 21 12.02 9.91 11.67
CA ASP A 21 11.34 11.18 11.96
C ASP A 21 9.85 10.95 12.30
N GLU A 22 9.56 10.75 13.58
CA GLU A 22 8.21 10.46 14.07
C GLU A 22 7.21 11.59 13.72
N ASN A 23 7.62 12.86 13.84
CA ASN A 23 6.74 14.00 13.60
C ASN A 23 6.34 14.08 12.13
N LEU A 24 7.32 14.00 11.23
CA LEU A 24 7.05 13.96 9.79
C LEU A 24 6.22 12.73 9.40
N THR A 25 6.50 11.58 10.02
CA THR A 25 5.70 10.36 9.82
C THR A 25 4.23 10.59 10.19
N ARG A 26 3.96 11.20 11.35
CA ARG A 26 2.59 11.49 11.79
C ARG A 26 1.88 12.43 10.83
N GLU A 27 2.58 13.44 10.30
CA GLU A 27 2.01 14.36 9.31
C GLU A 27 1.60 13.64 8.02
N ILE A 28 2.47 12.78 7.49
CA ILE A 28 2.19 11.96 6.30
C ILE A 28 1.03 11.01 6.57
N GLN A 29 1.04 10.31 7.71
CA GLN A 29 0.00 9.36 8.09
C GLN A 29 -1.36 10.05 8.22
N ALA A 30 -1.42 11.23 8.84
CA ALA A 30 -2.67 11.98 8.99
C ALA A 30 -3.32 12.26 7.63
N ILE A 31 -2.54 12.76 6.67
CA ILE A 31 -3.02 13.01 5.31
C ILE A 31 -3.48 11.71 4.64
N LEU A 32 -2.70 10.63 4.73
CA LEU A 32 -3.07 9.35 4.12
C LEU A 32 -4.32 8.72 4.77
N VAL A 33 -4.55 8.95 6.07
CA VAL A 33 -5.76 8.53 6.78
C VAL A 33 -6.98 9.33 6.30
N ASP A 34 -6.86 10.66 6.20
CA ASP A 34 -7.94 11.54 5.72
C ASP A 34 -8.33 11.18 4.27
N LEU A 35 -7.34 10.82 3.45
CA LEU A 35 -7.55 10.34 2.08
C LEU A 35 -8.04 8.88 2.01
N ASN A 36 -8.30 8.21 3.12
CA ASN A 36 -8.76 6.81 3.19
C ASN A 36 -7.75 5.78 2.60
N MET A 37 -6.49 6.19 2.44
CA MET A 37 -5.36 5.41 1.90
C MET A 37 -4.55 4.69 2.99
N LEU A 38 -4.76 5.03 4.25
CA LEU A 38 -4.22 4.37 5.44
C LEU A 38 -5.33 4.25 6.50
N ASN A 39 -5.24 3.26 7.39
CA ASN A 39 -6.17 3.14 8.51
C ASN A 39 -5.66 3.89 9.74
N PRO A 40 -6.55 4.48 10.56
CA PRO A 40 -6.17 4.97 11.88
C PRO A 40 -5.70 3.82 12.79
N PRO A 41 -4.93 4.12 13.86
CA PRO A 41 -4.51 5.44 14.30
C PRO A 41 -3.28 5.99 13.54
N VAL A 42 -3.06 7.31 13.64
CA VAL A 42 -1.77 7.94 13.34
C VAL A 42 -0.83 7.59 14.49
N ASP A 43 -0.01 6.56 14.31
CA ASP A 43 0.83 5.99 15.36
C ASP A 43 2.27 6.51 15.36
N GLY A 44 2.69 7.23 14.31
CA GLY A 44 4.06 7.72 14.14
C GLY A 44 5.02 6.65 13.64
N ILE A 45 4.53 5.48 13.23
CA ILE A 45 5.36 4.36 12.77
C ILE A 45 5.33 4.29 11.24
N PHE A 46 6.47 4.56 10.60
CA PHE A 46 6.61 4.44 9.14
C PHE A 46 6.83 2.98 8.71
N GLY A 47 5.87 2.12 9.03
CA GLY A 47 5.93 0.68 8.78
C GLY A 47 5.43 0.28 7.38
N PRO A 48 5.31 -1.05 7.13
CA PRO A 48 4.95 -1.58 5.81
C PRO A 48 3.61 -1.08 5.23
N LEU A 49 2.64 -0.74 6.08
CA LEU A 49 1.35 -0.18 5.65
C LEU A 49 1.49 1.28 5.24
N THR A 50 2.21 2.09 6.03
CA THR A 50 2.52 3.49 5.71
C THR A 50 3.32 3.58 4.41
N THR A 51 4.33 2.72 4.24
CA THR A 51 5.10 2.62 2.97
C THR A 51 4.20 2.29 1.78
N ALA A 52 3.29 1.31 1.94
CA ALA A 52 2.39 0.90 0.86
C ALA A 52 1.38 2.00 0.50
N ALA A 53 0.85 2.70 1.51
CA ALA A 53 -0.06 3.82 1.35
C ALA A 53 0.61 5.01 0.66
N LEU A 54 1.82 5.41 1.10
CA LEU A 54 2.58 6.48 0.45
C LEU A 54 2.92 6.11 -0.99
N HIS A 55 3.39 4.89 -1.24
CA HIS A 55 3.68 4.44 -2.60
C HIS A 55 2.45 4.52 -3.52
N ARG A 56 1.28 4.07 -3.05
CA ARG A 56 0.03 4.21 -3.80
C ARG A 56 -0.28 5.68 -4.07
N PHE A 57 -0.22 6.54 -3.06
CA PHE A 57 -0.43 7.97 -3.22
C PHE A 57 0.47 8.57 -4.30
N GLN A 58 1.75 8.22 -4.30
CA GLN A 58 2.73 8.71 -5.29
C GLN A 58 2.42 8.25 -6.72
N VAL A 59 1.93 7.01 -6.88
CA VAL A 59 1.49 6.48 -8.18
C VAL A 59 0.23 7.20 -8.65
N ASP A 60 -0.80 7.25 -7.81
CA ASP A 60 -2.11 7.84 -8.12
C ASP A 60 -1.96 9.33 -8.47
N GLN A 61 -1.13 10.05 -7.71
CA GLN A 61 -0.86 11.45 -7.93
C GLN A 61 0.25 11.71 -8.94
N LYS A 62 0.92 10.68 -9.48
CA LYS A 62 2.04 10.79 -10.44
C LYS A 62 3.19 11.68 -9.95
N SER A 63 3.61 11.54 -8.69
CA SER A 63 4.69 12.38 -8.11
C SER A 63 6.07 12.07 -8.71
N GLY A 64 6.30 10.82 -9.13
CA GLY A 64 7.56 10.39 -9.74
C GLY A 64 8.72 10.25 -8.75
N GLU A 65 8.42 10.11 -7.46
CA GLU A 65 9.40 9.97 -6.37
C GLU A 65 9.19 8.66 -5.60
N ALA A 66 8.98 7.55 -6.31
CA ALA A 66 8.73 6.26 -5.69
C ALA A 66 9.84 5.91 -4.67
N GLY A 67 9.44 5.67 -3.41
CA GLY A 67 10.36 5.31 -2.32
C GLY A 67 11.06 6.49 -1.63
N TYR A 68 10.82 7.72 -2.07
CA TYR A 68 11.36 8.94 -1.48
C TYR A 68 10.26 9.96 -1.22
N LEU A 69 10.42 10.80 -0.20
CA LEU A 69 9.67 12.04 -0.04
C LEU A 69 10.58 13.20 -0.46
N GLY A 70 10.19 13.92 -1.51
CA GLY A 70 10.81 15.17 -1.93
C GLY A 70 9.75 16.23 -2.26
N GLU A 71 10.17 17.36 -2.83
CA GLU A 71 9.30 18.50 -3.14
C GLU A 71 8.01 18.09 -3.88
N LYS A 72 8.10 17.19 -4.87
CA LYS A 72 6.94 16.85 -5.71
C LYS A 72 5.87 16.08 -4.95
N THR A 73 6.29 15.10 -4.13
CA THR A 73 5.37 14.33 -3.29
C THR A 73 4.80 15.19 -2.19
N THR A 74 5.64 16.01 -1.54
CA THR A 74 5.21 16.98 -0.51
C THR A 74 4.13 17.91 -1.03
N LYS A 75 4.37 18.56 -2.17
CA LYS A 75 3.39 19.48 -2.79
C LYS A 75 2.05 18.78 -3.01
N LYS A 76 2.08 17.55 -3.54
CA LYS A 76 0.87 16.76 -3.80
C LYS A 76 0.16 16.36 -2.52
N LEU A 77 0.88 15.99 -1.45
CA LEU A 77 0.28 15.67 -0.16
C LEU A 77 -0.48 16.87 0.41
N LEU A 78 0.13 18.06 0.37
CA LEU A 78 -0.50 19.29 0.83
C LEU A 78 -1.73 19.66 -0.03
N GLU A 79 -1.61 19.60 -1.35
CA GLU A 79 -2.74 19.83 -2.27
C GLU A 79 -3.90 18.86 -2.03
N ALA A 80 -3.60 17.57 -1.81
CA ALA A 80 -4.60 16.55 -1.55
C ALA A 80 -5.26 16.72 -0.17
N LYS A 81 -4.49 17.14 0.85
CA LYS A 81 -5.01 17.49 2.18
C LYS A 81 -6.04 18.61 2.08
N GLU A 82 -5.75 19.67 1.32
CA GLU A 82 -6.67 20.79 1.13
C GLU A 82 -7.91 20.39 0.31
N ALA A 83 -7.73 19.57 -0.73
CA ALA A 83 -8.85 19.07 -1.52
C ALA A 83 -9.77 18.14 -0.71
N ASN A 84 -9.19 17.38 0.22
CA ASN A 84 -9.86 16.43 1.11
C ASN A 84 -10.83 15.50 0.37
N ILE A 85 -10.37 14.92 -0.75
CA ILE A 85 -11.12 13.97 -1.57
C ILE A 85 -10.62 12.56 -1.24
N PRO A 86 -11.41 11.72 -0.56
CA PRO A 86 -11.00 10.37 -0.23
C PRO A 86 -10.75 9.52 -1.49
N ALA A 87 -9.69 8.71 -1.44
CA ALA A 87 -9.42 7.73 -2.48
C ALA A 87 -10.48 6.63 -2.48
N ALA A 88 -10.88 6.21 -3.68
CA ALA A 88 -11.78 5.09 -3.85
C ALA A 88 -11.17 3.80 -3.25
N PRO A 89 -12.01 2.92 -2.68
CA PRO A 89 -11.54 1.66 -2.13
C PRO A 89 -11.03 0.73 -3.24
N ILE A 90 -9.97 -0.02 -2.93
CA ILE A 90 -9.49 -1.12 -3.77
C ILE A 90 -10.05 -2.41 -3.20
N ILE A 91 -10.70 -3.21 -4.05
CA ILE A 91 -11.30 -4.49 -3.67
C ILE A 91 -10.50 -5.63 -4.26
N LEU A 92 -10.02 -6.54 -3.42
CA LEU A 92 -9.45 -7.82 -3.81
C LEU A 92 -10.52 -8.89 -3.67
N LYS A 93 -10.69 -9.72 -4.71
CA LYS A 93 -11.59 -10.89 -4.69
C LYS A 93 -10.80 -12.18 -4.92
N THR A 94 -11.07 -13.22 -4.14
CA THR A 94 -10.50 -14.56 -4.37
C THR A 94 -11.37 -15.35 -5.35
N LYS A 95 -10.77 -15.90 -6.40
CA LYS A 95 -11.48 -16.72 -7.41
C LYS A 95 -11.57 -18.19 -7.05
N LYS A 96 -10.65 -18.66 -6.21
CA LYS A 96 -10.56 -20.01 -5.70
C LYS A 96 -9.80 -20.00 -4.38
N ASP A 97 -9.85 -21.12 -3.69
CA ASP A 97 -9.10 -21.34 -2.45
C ASP A 97 -7.61 -21.03 -2.66
N THR A 98 -7.03 -20.32 -1.69
CA THR A 98 -5.69 -19.78 -1.81
C THR A 98 -5.01 -19.64 -0.46
N ILE A 99 -3.73 -19.30 -0.50
CA ILE A 99 -2.89 -19.13 0.68
C ILE A 99 -2.20 -17.78 0.58
N LEU A 100 -2.43 -16.92 1.58
CA LEU A 100 -1.58 -15.79 1.87
C LEU A 100 -0.24 -16.28 2.43
N LYS A 101 0.85 -15.71 1.94
CA LYS A 101 2.21 -16.06 2.32
C LYS A 101 2.92 -14.85 2.92
N SER A 102 3.68 -15.04 3.99
CA SER A 102 4.45 -13.94 4.59
C SER A 102 5.56 -13.43 3.66
N ARG A 103 6.00 -14.27 2.72
CA ARG A 103 7.07 -14.00 1.75
C ARG A 103 6.74 -14.60 0.37
N PRO A 104 7.34 -14.11 -0.73
CA PRO A 104 7.02 -14.55 -2.10
C PRO A 104 7.75 -15.86 -2.48
N LEU A 105 7.68 -16.87 -1.61
CA LEU A 105 8.28 -18.20 -1.81
C LEU A 105 7.19 -19.24 -2.14
N GLN A 106 7.61 -20.43 -2.57
CA GLN A 106 6.66 -21.54 -2.72
C GLN A 106 6.08 -21.94 -1.36
N SER A 107 4.81 -22.32 -1.32
CA SER A 107 4.14 -22.70 -0.06
C SER A 107 4.84 -23.86 0.66
N SER A 108 5.45 -24.80 -0.08
CA SER A 108 6.21 -25.92 0.49
C SER A 108 7.44 -25.49 1.28
N GLN A 109 7.93 -24.25 1.08
CA GLN A 109 9.12 -23.70 1.72
C GLN A 109 8.79 -22.81 2.93
N LEU A 110 7.51 -22.65 3.26
CA LEU A 110 7.03 -21.82 4.36
C LEU A 110 6.50 -22.69 5.49
N THR A 111 6.66 -22.22 6.72
CA THR A 111 6.01 -22.84 7.89
C THR A 111 4.51 -22.55 7.89
N GLU A 112 3.73 -23.25 8.71
CA GLU A 112 2.28 -23.00 8.81
C GLU A 112 1.95 -21.63 9.40
N SER A 113 2.80 -21.06 10.27
CA SER A 113 2.61 -19.70 10.79
C SER A 113 2.87 -18.61 9.74
N GLU A 114 3.64 -18.93 8.70
CA GLU A 114 3.91 -18.09 7.53
C GLU A 114 2.83 -18.21 6.43
N LYS A 115 1.78 -19.00 6.68
CA LYS A 115 0.66 -19.21 5.78
C LYS A 115 -0.66 -18.79 6.44
N HIS A 116 -1.57 -18.32 5.62
CA HIS A 116 -2.96 -18.15 6.02
C HIS A 116 -3.88 -18.59 4.88
N TYR A 117 -4.71 -19.59 5.14
CA TYR A 117 -5.69 -20.09 4.17
C TYR A 117 -6.83 -19.08 3.98
N ILE A 118 -7.26 -18.89 2.74
CA ILE A 118 -8.44 -18.11 2.39
C ILE A 118 -9.27 -18.88 1.37
N PRO A 119 -10.58 -19.10 1.61
CA PRO A 119 -11.45 -19.77 0.64
C PRO A 119 -11.72 -18.90 -0.60
N ALA A 120 -12.29 -19.52 -1.63
CA ALA A 120 -12.84 -18.84 -2.79
C ALA A 120 -13.95 -17.83 -2.41
N ASN A 121 -14.24 -16.89 -3.31
CA ASN A 121 -15.36 -15.95 -3.24
C ASN A 121 -15.35 -15.07 -1.99
N GLN A 122 -14.16 -14.72 -1.50
CA GLN A 122 -13.97 -13.75 -0.42
C GLN A 122 -13.62 -12.39 -1.01
N GLU A 123 -14.09 -11.32 -0.37
CA GLU A 123 -13.80 -9.94 -0.75
C GLU A 123 -13.10 -9.21 0.38
N PHE A 124 -12.05 -8.46 0.04
CA PHE A 124 -11.25 -7.72 0.99
C PHE A 124 -10.97 -6.31 0.49
N GLN A 125 -11.12 -5.32 1.37
CA GLN A 125 -10.55 -3.99 1.11
C GLN A 125 -9.04 -4.02 1.36
N ILE A 126 -8.29 -3.47 0.42
CA ILE A 126 -6.84 -3.36 0.50
C ILE A 126 -6.41 -1.89 0.39
N LEU A 127 -5.29 -1.55 1.03
CA LEU A 127 -4.70 -0.22 0.97
C LEU A 127 -3.92 -0.04 -0.33
N ALA A 128 -3.15 -1.05 -0.73
CA ALA A 128 -2.34 -1.05 -1.94
C ALA A 128 -1.94 -2.48 -2.34
N TYR A 129 -1.48 -2.63 -3.58
CA TYR A 129 -0.90 -3.86 -4.12
C TYR A 129 0.28 -3.57 -5.04
N VAL A 130 1.22 -4.50 -5.12
CA VAL A 130 2.39 -4.40 -6.02
C VAL A 130 2.66 -5.79 -6.62
N PRO A 131 2.81 -5.93 -7.95
CA PRO A 131 3.21 -7.19 -8.57
C PRO A 131 4.66 -7.55 -8.20
N VAL A 132 4.88 -8.79 -7.79
CA VAL A 132 6.18 -9.35 -7.41
C VAL A 132 6.28 -10.79 -7.94
N ARG A 133 6.99 -10.97 -9.06
CA ARG A 133 7.05 -12.25 -9.79
C ARG A 133 5.63 -12.74 -10.12
N ASN A 134 5.25 -13.94 -9.68
CA ASN A 134 3.91 -14.53 -9.90
C ASN A 134 2.95 -14.27 -8.73
N HIS A 135 3.27 -13.33 -7.86
CA HIS A 135 2.47 -12.96 -6.69
C HIS A 135 2.17 -11.46 -6.72
N PHE A 136 1.11 -11.06 -6.04
CA PHE A 136 0.96 -9.68 -5.58
C PHE A 136 1.36 -9.58 -4.12
N ARG A 137 2.15 -8.56 -3.78
CA ARG A 137 2.31 -8.07 -2.40
C ARG A 137 1.11 -7.17 -2.11
N ILE A 138 0.29 -7.55 -1.14
CA ILE A 138 -0.96 -6.89 -0.77
C ILE A 138 -0.81 -6.28 0.62
N ALA A 139 -1.16 -5.01 0.77
CA ALA A 139 -1.37 -4.37 2.07
C ALA A 139 -2.87 -4.39 2.37
N PHE A 140 -3.30 -5.22 3.30
CA PHE A 140 -4.70 -5.32 3.71
C PHE A 140 -5.10 -4.13 4.58
N LYS A 141 -6.34 -3.66 4.39
CA LYS A 141 -6.91 -2.56 5.17
C LYS A 141 -7.35 -3.04 6.55
N ASN A 142 -8.41 -3.85 6.61
CA ASN A 142 -9.05 -4.26 7.87
C ASN A 142 -8.72 -5.69 8.31
N ASN A 143 -8.08 -6.47 7.44
CA ASN A 143 -7.81 -7.89 7.67
C ASN A 143 -6.32 -8.12 7.90
N LYS A 144 -5.85 -7.81 9.11
CA LYS A 144 -4.53 -8.24 9.54
C LYS A 144 -4.60 -9.73 9.85
N HIS A 145 -3.77 -10.52 9.18
CA HIS A 145 -3.64 -11.95 9.45
C HIS A 145 -2.34 -12.16 10.21
N ASN A 146 -2.36 -12.92 11.30
CA ASN A 146 -1.21 -13.19 12.18
C ASN A 146 -0.39 -11.93 12.54
N GLY A 147 -1.06 -10.80 12.79
CA GLY A 147 -0.42 -9.51 13.13
C GLY A 147 0.22 -8.76 11.95
N SER A 148 0.42 -9.39 10.79
CA SER A 148 0.91 -8.73 9.58
C SER A 148 -0.25 -8.15 8.77
N GLY A 149 -0.12 -6.87 8.39
CA GLY A 149 -1.00 -6.23 7.42
C GLY A 149 -0.55 -6.45 5.96
N VAL A 150 0.61 -7.06 5.72
CA VAL A 150 1.16 -7.27 4.37
C VAL A 150 1.40 -8.74 4.10
N TRP A 151 0.90 -9.22 2.95
CA TRP A 151 0.96 -10.62 2.54
C TRP A 151 1.17 -10.77 1.04
N TYR A 152 1.64 -11.95 0.62
CA TYR A 152 1.80 -12.31 -0.79
C TYR A 152 0.72 -13.31 -1.20
N ILE A 153 0.05 -13.05 -2.31
CA ILE A 153 -1.00 -13.91 -2.87
C ILE A 153 -0.70 -14.21 -4.33
N HIS A 154 -0.94 -15.45 -4.74
CA HIS A 154 -0.64 -15.87 -6.11
C HIS A 154 -1.57 -15.14 -7.09
N GLU A 155 -1.01 -14.50 -8.12
CA GLU A 155 -1.74 -13.60 -9.01
C GLU A 155 -2.96 -14.27 -9.69
N LYS A 156 -2.81 -15.54 -10.07
CA LYS A 156 -3.87 -16.31 -10.74
C LYS A 156 -5.07 -16.65 -9.84
N HIS A 157 -4.95 -16.44 -8.54
CA HIS A 157 -5.99 -16.82 -7.57
C HIS A 157 -6.91 -15.64 -7.22
N ILE A 158 -6.57 -14.43 -7.66
CA ILE A 158 -7.29 -13.22 -7.31
C ILE A 158 -7.64 -12.36 -8.50
N GLU A 159 -8.51 -11.40 -8.24
CA GLU A 159 -8.81 -10.24 -9.06
C GLU A 159 -8.78 -9.00 -8.17
N ILE A 160 -8.32 -7.88 -8.72
CA ILE A 160 -8.27 -6.59 -8.03
C ILE A 160 -9.09 -5.58 -8.83
N PHE A 161 -9.96 -4.87 -8.12
CA PHE A 161 -10.88 -3.89 -8.66
C PHE A 161 -10.62 -2.53 -8.04
N GLU A 162 -10.64 -1.51 -8.89
CA GLU A 162 -10.62 -0.10 -8.51
C GLU A 162 -11.77 0.59 -9.23
N ASN A 163 -12.55 1.43 -8.54
CA ASN A 163 -13.73 2.07 -9.12
C ASN A 163 -14.68 1.08 -9.84
N ASN A 164 -14.82 -0.12 -9.27
CA ASN A 164 -15.61 -1.21 -9.84
C ASN A 164 -15.11 -1.75 -11.20
N GLN A 165 -13.91 -1.37 -11.63
CA GLN A 165 -13.25 -1.86 -12.84
C GLN A 165 -12.15 -2.85 -12.47
N LEU A 166 -12.09 -3.96 -13.21
CA LEU A 166 -11.03 -4.95 -13.06
C LEU A 166 -9.70 -4.36 -13.55
N VAL A 167 -8.77 -4.11 -12.62
CA VAL A 167 -7.47 -3.50 -12.93
C VAL A 167 -6.33 -4.51 -12.92
N ALA A 168 -6.43 -5.56 -12.09
CA ALA A 168 -5.44 -6.63 -12.09
C ALA A 168 -6.12 -8.00 -12.10
N SER A 169 -5.79 -8.77 -13.14
CA SER A 169 -6.04 -10.20 -13.28
C SER A 169 -4.89 -10.80 -14.08
N GLN A 170 -4.84 -12.13 -14.20
CA GLN A 170 -3.85 -12.87 -14.99
C GLN A 170 -3.60 -12.31 -16.42
N ALA A 171 -4.51 -11.50 -16.97
CA ALA A 171 -4.44 -10.93 -18.31
C ALA A 171 -3.84 -9.51 -18.40
N SER A 172 -3.52 -8.84 -17.28
CA SER A 172 -3.23 -7.40 -17.26
C SER A 172 -1.86 -7.05 -16.68
N THR A 173 -0.78 -7.69 -17.14
CA THR A 173 0.56 -7.10 -16.97
C THR A 173 0.85 -6.23 -18.19
N ARG A 174 0.27 -5.03 -18.24
CA ARG A 174 0.85 -3.98 -19.10
C ARG A 174 2.00 -3.36 -18.33
N TYR A 175 3.21 -3.77 -18.70
CA TYR A 175 4.42 -3.02 -18.40
C TYR A 175 4.27 -1.63 -19.02
N TYR A 176 4.32 -0.58 -18.20
CA TYR A 176 4.63 0.79 -18.62
C TYR A 176 5.96 1.17 -17.98
#